data_AF-A0A6C0HIN2-F1
#
_entry.id   AF-A0A6C0HIN2-F1
#
_cell.length_a   1.000
_cell.length_b   1.000
_cell.length_c   1.000
_cell.angle_alpha   90.00
_cell.angle_beta   90.00
_cell.angle_gamma   90.00
#
_symmetry.space_group_name_H-M   'P 1'
#
loop_
_entity.id
_entity.type
_entity.pdbx_description
1 polymer ?
#
loop_
_entity_poly.entity_id
_entity_poly.type
_entity_poly.pdbx_seq_one_letter_code
_entity_poly.pdbx_strand_id
1 'polypeptide(L)'
;MYIMSIIDSRREQIITENNTAQDELEGIISRLDPHTKQIVFSTPLHGDVDFAILTRLGFRNVETIIFEEGEITTIRNLPKSLLVLKCQNQLLIELFELPTFLEELDCDYNYLGRFSGADVKNLKKLHISHNRLENLDELPDNLEELYCTNNKLKLLNLEGLDKLKVLHVSENPTLVIEHVPEGLLDFQSDNSPFAVVRYDGAHEPGADTVIGQLNHVHAETKIDYLEALDAYFKLKHNYEESLLQAKRAAFKSAKTRSEGRRNVAAIKPKCINCRRPGGTIFEHKDDKYTAICGVSDLHSKCNLNIQLYRGHFSDEESLLYIFKTTVDNAKEKIVRQKLDTLFEYINDRVAAQQFKKELENYRLESSVYNEILQSFNEKYYSKTKQDAADEKMEAINVLIEQYNSIISDYKTNVENIELLRDAIRLQIREITPEIENLRRLKHELTEVEVVVNTVGNVYDIKSTLIQRKVTLASIDITLEEPPRVVKYSKKA
;
A
#
# COMPACT_ATOMS: atom_id res chain seq x y z
N MET A 1 -19.88 9.23 34.35
CA MET A 1 -18.75 9.76 35.13
C MET A 1 -17.58 9.83 34.16
N TYR A 2 -17.36 11.00 33.57
CA TYR A 2 -16.31 11.19 32.55
C TYR A 2 -14.96 11.03 33.25
N ILE A 3 -14.15 10.06 32.81
CA ILE A 3 -12.75 9.98 33.23
C ILE A 3 -12.04 11.08 32.44
N MET A 4 -11.81 12.23 33.09
CA MET A 4 -10.97 13.29 32.53
C MET A 4 -9.56 12.74 32.33
N SER A 5 -8.97 12.86 31.14
CA SER A 5 -7.59 12.40 30.96
C SER A 5 -6.62 13.32 31.72
N ILE A 6 -5.47 12.81 32.15
CA ILE A 6 -4.43 13.60 32.84
C ILE A 6 -4.04 14.86 32.03
N ILE A 7 -4.08 14.76 30.70
CA ILE A 7 -3.79 15.87 29.80
C ILE A 7 -4.91 16.91 29.78
N ASP A 8 -6.18 16.48 29.78
CA ASP A 8 -7.31 17.42 29.81
C ASP A 8 -7.29 18.24 31.10
N SER A 9 -6.99 17.59 32.24
CA SER A 9 -6.84 18.29 33.52
C SER A 9 -5.66 19.26 33.53
N ARG A 10 -4.51 18.90 32.93
CA ARG A 10 -3.35 19.78 32.83
C ARG A 10 -3.64 20.99 31.93
N ARG A 11 -4.30 20.75 30.78
CA ARG A 11 -4.73 21.82 29.87
C ARG A 11 -5.70 22.78 30.56
N GLU A 12 -6.70 22.26 31.26
CA GLU A 12 -7.68 23.07 32.01
C GLU A 12 -7.00 23.91 33.09
N GLN A 13 -6.02 23.34 33.80
CA GLN A 13 -5.23 24.09 34.77
C GLN A 13 -4.45 25.24 34.12
N ILE A 14 -3.75 24.99 33.02
CA ILE A 14 -2.99 26.05 32.33
C ILE A 14 -3.92 27.15 31.82
N ILE A 15 -5.04 26.78 31.19
CA ILE A 15 -6.00 27.74 30.64
C ILE A 15 -6.62 28.62 31.75
N THR A 16 -6.81 28.08 32.95
CA THR A 16 -7.45 28.79 34.07
C THR A 16 -6.47 29.54 34.97
N GLU A 17 -5.27 28.99 35.19
CA GLU A 17 -4.32 29.48 36.20
C GLU A 17 -3.05 30.11 35.60
N ASN A 18 -2.66 29.76 34.36
CA ASN A 18 -1.36 30.14 33.78
C ASN A 18 -1.42 30.40 32.26
N ASN A 19 -2.48 31.04 31.77
CA ASN A 19 -2.69 31.31 30.34
C ASN A 19 -2.01 32.63 29.92
N THR A 20 -0.68 32.66 29.91
CA THR A 20 0.15 33.85 29.67
C THR A 20 0.71 33.94 28.24
N ALA A 21 0.56 32.87 27.44
CA ALA A 21 1.17 32.76 26.12
C ALA A 21 0.83 33.92 25.17
N GLN A 22 -0.41 34.41 25.20
CA GLN A 22 -0.83 35.54 24.36
C GLN A 22 -0.13 36.85 24.73
N ASP A 23 0.00 37.16 26.02
CA ASP A 23 0.66 38.39 26.48
C ASP A 23 2.16 38.35 26.16
N GLU A 24 2.79 37.18 26.33
CA GLU A 24 4.18 36.95 25.97
C GLU A 24 4.41 37.07 24.45
N LEU A 25 3.51 36.49 23.65
CA LEU A 25 3.48 36.65 22.20
C LEU A 25 3.45 38.13 21.81
N GLU A 26 2.53 38.92 22.37
CA GLU A 26 2.41 40.35 22.08
C GLU A 26 3.68 41.12 22.50
N GLY A 27 4.25 40.77 23.65
CA GLY A 27 5.49 41.37 24.15
C GLY A 27 6.71 41.09 23.27
N ILE A 28 6.79 39.89 22.69
CA ILE A 28 7.85 39.49 21.76
C ILE A 28 7.65 40.19 20.41
N ILE A 29 6.46 40.09 19.82
CA ILE A 29 6.16 40.66 18.49
C ILE A 29 6.35 42.17 18.47
N SER A 30 5.99 42.87 19.55
CA SER A 30 6.14 44.34 19.64
C SER A 30 7.60 44.82 19.54
N ARG A 31 8.58 43.92 19.71
CA ARG A 31 10.02 44.22 19.60
C ARG A 31 10.64 43.79 18.27
N LEU A 32 9.89 43.10 17.42
CA LEU A 32 10.35 42.58 16.13
C LEU A 32 10.08 43.57 14.99
N ASP A 33 10.89 43.50 13.94
CA ASP A 33 10.64 44.22 12.70
C ASP A 33 9.45 43.58 11.94
N PRO A 34 8.45 44.36 11.49
CA PRO A 34 7.33 43.87 10.67
C PRO A 34 7.72 43.16 9.36
N HIS A 35 8.95 43.36 8.86
CA HIS A 35 9.48 42.68 7.68
C HIS A 35 10.15 41.33 7.98
N THR A 36 10.19 40.93 9.25
CA THR A 36 10.75 39.65 9.68
C THR A 36 10.03 38.49 9.01
N LYS A 37 10.81 37.56 8.47
CA LYS A 37 10.32 36.33 7.83
C LYS A 37 10.23 35.14 8.78
N GLN A 38 11.01 35.15 9.85
CA GLN A 38 11.11 34.03 10.78
C GLN A 38 10.89 34.51 12.22
N ILE A 39 9.99 33.85 12.94
CA ILE A 39 9.76 34.08 14.36
C ILE A 39 10.09 32.80 15.11
N VAL A 40 11.02 32.89 16.06
CA VAL A 40 11.43 31.78 16.92
C VAL A 40 11.11 32.13 18.36
N PHE A 41 10.30 31.30 19.00
CA PHE A 41 9.97 31.40 20.43
C PHE A 41 10.91 30.50 21.22
N SER A 42 12.02 31.08 21.67
CA SER A 42 13.03 30.37 22.47
C SER A 42 12.64 30.19 23.94
N THR A 43 11.55 30.82 24.37
CA THR A 43 11.00 30.68 25.73
C THR A 43 9.72 29.84 25.67
N PRO A 44 9.53 28.89 26.60
CA PRO A 44 8.29 28.13 26.71
C PRO A 44 7.10 29.08 26.87
N LEU A 45 6.05 28.87 26.07
CA LEU A 45 4.79 29.60 26.19
C LEU A 45 3.75 28.73 26.91
N HIS A 46 2.88 29.36 27.70
CA HIS A 46 1.88 28.68 28.53
C HIS A 46 0.46 29.10 28.16
N GLY A 47 -0.32 28.21 27.52
CA GLY A 47 -1.72 28.45 27.18
C GLY A 47 -1.98 28.74 25.69
N ASP A 48 -2.95 29.61 25.41
CA ASP A 48 -3.48 29.83 24.06
C ASP A 48 -2.73 30.94 23.31
N VAL A 49 -2.54 30.74 22.00
CA VAL A 49 -1.82 31.65 21.12
C VAL A 49 -2.69 32.01 19.91
N ASP A 50 -2.88 33.30 19.68
CA ASP A 50 -3.62 33.87 18.56
C ASP A 50 -2.74 34.84 17.75
N PHE A 51 -2.46 34.45 16.51
CA PHE A 51 -1.60 35.19 15.58
C PHE A 51 -2.31 36.29 14.79
N ALA A 52 -3.59 36.58 15.06
CA ALA A 52 -4.29 37.74 14.47
C ALA A 52 -3.55 39.07 14.74
N ILE A 53 -2.79 39.13 15.83
CA ILE A 53 -1.90 40.23 16.19
C ILE A 53 -0.87 40.58 15.11
N LEU A 54 -0.33 39.59 14.39
CA LEU A 54 0.66 39.82 13.34
C LEU A 54 0.08 40.70 12.22
N THR A 55 -1.16 40.41 11.82
CA THR A 55 -1.86 41.20 10.81
C THR A 55 -2.10 42.64 11.29
N ARG A 56 -2.45 42.81 12.58
CA ARG A 56 -2.68 44.12 13.21
C ARG A 56 -1.40 44.97 13.26
N LEU A 57 -0.25 44.34 13.50
CA LEU A 57 1.05 45.00 13.61
C LEU A 57 1.80 45.11 12.26
N GLY A 58 1.18 44.68 11.16
CA GLY A 58 1.70 44.87 9.80
C GLY A 58 2.70 43.81 9.33
N PHE A 59 2.81 42.68 10.04
CA PHE A 59 3.62 41.54 9.61
C PHE A 59 2.93 40.84 8.43
N ARG A 60 3.52 40.91 7.24
CA ARG A 60 2.93 40.35 6.01
C ARG A 60 3.71 39.20 5.39
N ASN A 61 4.96 39.01 5.81
CA ASN A 61 5.92 38.12 5.15
C ASN A 61 6.48 37.05 6.10
N VAL A 62 5.75 36.71 7.18
CA VAL A 62 6.19 35.65 8.10
C VAL A 62 6.03 34.31 7.39
N GLU A 63 7.16 33.69 7.08
CA GLU A 63 7.31 32.45 6.33
C GLU A 63 7.60 31.27 7.29
N THR A 64 8.16 31.53 8.47
CA THR A 64 8.56 30.47 9.42
C THR A 64 8.21 30.84 10.86
N ILE A 65 7.54 29.92 11.56
CA ILE A 65 7.27 30.01 13.01
C ILE A 65 7.80 28.73 13.67
N ILE A 66 8.62 28.91 14.71
CA ILE A 66 9.21 27.81 15.47
C ILE A 66 8.97 28.05 16.95
N PHE A 67 8.42 27.05 17.63
CA PHE A 67 8.30 27.00 19.08
C PHE A 67 9.31 25.99 19.65
N GLU A 68 9.95 26.37 20.75
CA GLU A 68 10.61 25.42 21.64
C GLU A 68 9.57 24.68 22.51
N GLU A 69 9.99 23.61 23.19
CA GLU A 69 9.15 22.85 24.14
C GLU A 69 8.41 23.79 25.12
N GLY A 70 7.11 23.54 25.29
CA GLY A 70 6.25 24.41 26.07
C GLY A 70 4.89 23.80 26.40
N GLU A 71 3.97 24.66 26.80
CA GLU A 71 2.64 24.26 27.26
C GLU A 71 1.53 24.94 26.46
N ILE A 72 1.76 25.13 25.14
CA ILE A 72 0.76 25.72 24.26
C ILE A 72 -0.43 24.77 24.14
N THR A 73 -1.62 25.28 24.46
CA THR A 73 -2.88 24.53 24.42
C THR A 73 -3.61 24.71 23.10
N THR A 74 -3.51 25.89 22.48
CA THR A 74 -4.20 26.19 21.21
C THR A 74 -3.39 27.17 20.38
N ILE A 75 -3.38 26.98 19.05
CA ILE A 75 -2.85 27.94 18.08
C ILE A 75 -3.98 28.36 17.13
N ARG A 76 -4.16 29.66 16.92
CA ARG A 76 -5.20 30.23 16.05
C ARG A 76 -4.63 31.30 15.11
N ASN A 77 -5.33 31.51 13.99
CA ASN A 77 -5.10 32.61 13.05
C ASN A 77 -3.66 32.70 12.52
N LEU A 78 -3.05 31.57 12.18
CA LEU A 78 -1.72 31.52 11.58
C LEU A 78 -1.63 32.41 10.32
N PRO A 79 -0.47 33.04 10.05
CA PRO A 79 -0.34 33.94 8.91
C PRO A 79 -0.43 33.16 7.59
N LYS A 80 -1.17 33.70 6.62
CA LYS A 80 -1.39 33.05 5.31
C LYS A 80 -0.12 32.85 4.47
N SER A 81 0.94 33.61 4.78
CA SER A 81 2.26 33.52 4.13
C SER A 81 3.15 32.40 4.69
N LEU A 82 2.71 31.69 5.73
CA LEU A 82 3.54 30.73 6.44
C LEU A 82 3.81 29.50 5.56
N LEU A 83 5.09 29.13 5.48
CA LEU A 83 5.60 27.97 4.76
C LEU A 83 6.07 26.87 5.72
N VAL A 84 6.57 27.23 6.91
CA VAL A 84 7.11 26.29 7.89
C VAL A 84 6.53 26.57 9.28
N LEU A 85 5.93 25.55 9.89
CA LEU A 85 5.46 25.59 11.27
C LEU A 85 6.09 24.44 12.06
N LYS A 86 6.82 24.77 13.13
CA LYS A 86 7.36 23.79 14.09
C LYS A 86 6.80 24.07 15.48
N CYS A 87 5.96 23.16 15.96
CA CYS A 87 5.28 23.22 17.25
C CYS A 87 5.34 21.86 17.97
N GLN A 88 6.53 21.28 17.99
CA GLN A 88 6.82 20.04 18.71
C GLN A 88 6.76 20.23 20.23
N ASN A 89 6.48 19.14 20.96
CA ASN A 89 6.45 19.10 22.43
C ASN A 89 5.56 20.20 23.06
N GLN A 90 4.30 20.25 22.63
CA GLN A 90 3.27 21.12 23.21
C GLN A 90 2.12 20.26 23.76
N LEU A 91 1.01 20.90 24.13
CA LEU A 91 -0.18 20.21 24.63
C LEU A 91 -1.30 20.14 23.59
N LEU A 92 -1.05 20.37 22.30
CA LEU A 92 -2.08 20.52 21.26
C LEU A 92 -2.94 19.25 21.10
N ILE A 93 -4.26 19.43 21.01
CA ILE A 93 -5.23 18.33 20.77
C ILE A 93 -5.84 18.36 19.36
N GLU A 94 -5.74 19.51 18.70
CA GLU A 94 -6.20 19.73 17.33
C GLU A 94 -5.43 20.91 16.71
N LEU A 95 -5.42 20.96 15.38
CA LEU A 95 -4.88 22.07 14.60
C LEU A 95 -6.05 22.80 13.92
N PHE A 96 -6.04 24.12 13.97
CA PHE A 96 -7.09 24.96 13.41
C PHE A 96 -6.57 25.74 12.21
N GLU A 97 -7.28 25.66 11.08
CA GLU A 97 -7.11 26.54 9.91
C GLU A 97 -5.64 26.66 9.47
N LEU A 98 -5.03 25.53 9.08
CA LEU A 98 -3.65 25.54 8.61
C LEU A 98 -3.52 26.37 7.29
N PRO A 99 -2.42 27.11 7.11
CA PRO A 99 -2.18 27.92 5.91
C PRO A 99 -2.09 27.07 4.63
N THR A 100 -2.71 27.52 3.54
CA THR A 100 -2.75 26.77 2.26
C THR A 100 -1.40 26.58 1.55
N PHE A 101 -0.42 27.41 1.89
CA PHE A 101 0.94 27.38 1.31
C PHE A 101 1.96 26.70 2.21
N LEU A 102 1.52 26.08 3.31
CA LEU A 102 2.42 25.39 4.22
C LEU A 102 3.13 24.24 3.50
N GLU A 103 4.46 24.21 3.59
CA GLU A 103 5.33 23.20 2.98
C GLU A 103 5.90 22.21 4.01
N GLU A 104 6.12 22.66 5.24
CA GLU A 104 6.63 21.83 6.34
C GLU A 104 5.83 22.06 7.62
N LEU A 105 5.36 20.96 8.21
CA LEU A 105 4.64 20.94 9.47
C LEU A 105 5.28 19.94 10.41
N ASP A 106 5.74 20.42 11.56
CA ASP A 106 6.23 19.60 12.66
C ASP A 106 5.37 19.81 13.92
N CYS A 107 4.64 18.76 14.28
CA CYS A 107 3.74 18.69 15.43
C CYS A 107 4.06 17.46 16.29
N ASP A 108 5.30 16.97 16.25
CA ASP A 108 5.70 15.79 17.03
C ASP A 108 5.45 16.02 18.54
N TYR A 109 5.16 14.94 19.26
CA TYR A 109 4.96 14.97 20.72
C TYR A 109 3.84 15.93 21.16
N ASN A 110 2.66 15.73 20.59
CA ASN A 110 1.43 16.41 20.99
C ASN A 110 0.34 15.38 21.34
N TYR A 111 -0.92 15.80 21.43
CA TYR A 111 -2.06 14.94 21.74
C TYR A 111 -3.14 14.98 20.68
N LEU A 112 -2.76 15.23 19.41
CA LEU A 112 -3.68 15.31 18.29
C LEU A 112 -4.46 13.99 18.14
N GLY A 113 -5.79 14.09 18.11
CA GLY A 113 -6.68 12.93 17.91
C GLY A 113 -7.02 12.64 16.45
N ARG A 114 -6.87 13.65 15.58
CA ARG A 114 -7.12 13.59 14.14
C ARG A 114 -6.26 14.61 13.39
N PHE A 115 -6.00 14.33 12.13
CA PHE A 115 -5.39 15.25 11.18
C PHE A 115 -6.04 15.07 9.82
N SER A 116 -6.22 16.16 9.07
CA SER A 116 -6.66 16.15 7.68
C SER A 116 -5.75 17.07 6.86
N GLY A 117 -5.24 16.56 5.75
CA GLY A 117 -4.37 17.32 4.84
C GLY A 117 -5.12 18.18 3.82
N ALA A 118 -6.47 18.23 3.87
CA ALA A 118 -7.34 18.87 2.88
C ALA A 118 -6.94 20.31 2.52
N ASP A 119 -6.56 21.07 3.54
CA ASP A 119 -6.27 22.51 3.45
C ASP A 119 -4.78 22.79 3.12
N VAL A 120 -3.90 21.80 3.19
CA VAL A 120 -2.43 21.95 3.06
C VAL A 120 -1.87 21.25 1.83
N LYS A 121 -2.42 21.56 0.65
CA LYS A 121 -2.08 20.90 -0.63
C LYS A 121 -0.62 21.03 -1.08
N ASN A 122 0.14 21.98 -0.52
CA ASN A 122 1.54 22.21 -0.83
C ASN A 122 2.51 21.55 0.17
N LEU A 123 1.99 20.81 1.15
CA LEU A 123 2.81 20.20 2.18
C LEU A 123 3.72 19.13 1.57
N LYS A 124 5.01 19.25 1.86
CA LYS A 124 6.08 18.32 1.44
C LYS A 124 6.58 17.48 2.59
N LYS A 125 6.58 18.03 3.81
CA LYS A 125 7.09 17.36 5.01
C LYS A 125 6.05 17.42 6.13
N LEU A 126 5.69 16.25 6.66
CA LEU A 126 4.74 16.12 7.76
C LEU A 126 5.32 15.27 8.89
N HIS A 127 5.57 15.90 10.03
CA HIS A 127 6.00 15.26 11.27
C HIS A 127 4.87 15.35 12.29
N ILE A 128 4.27 14.20 12.61
CA ILE A 128 3.10 14.05 13.49
C ILE A 128 3.27 12.81 14.41
N SER A 129 4.50 12.43 14.68
CA SER A 129 4.87 11.33 15.56
C SER A 129 4.49 11.62 17.02
N HIS A 130 4.32 10.58 17.82
CA HIS A 130 3.98 10.66 19.24
C HIS A 130 2.72 11.50 19.51
N ASN A 131 1.64 11.17 18.79
CA ASN A 131 0.31 11.77 18.96
C ASN A 131 -0.72 10.69 19.33
N ARG A 132 -2.02 10.97 19.18
CA ARG A 132 -3.13 10.04 19.49
C ARG A 132 -4.01 9.80 18.26
N LEU A 133 -3.45 9.92 17.07
CA LEU A 133 -4.21 9.85 15.81
C LEU A 133 -4.78 8.45 15.61
N GLU A 134 -6.09 8.36 15.38
CA GLU A 134 -6.75 7.10 14.96
C GLU A 134 -6.90 7.01 13.43
N ASN A 135 -7.03 8.16 12.78
CA ASN A 135 -7.16 8.29 11.32
C ASN A 135 -6.22 9.40 10.82
N LEU A 136 -5.71 9.21 9.60
CA LEU A 136 -4.89 10.15 8.88
C LEU A 136 -5.38 10.20 7.44
N ASP A 137 -6.24 11.18 7.14
CA ASP A 137 -7.01 11.22 5.89
C ASP A 137 -6.61 12.43 5.03
N GLU A 138 -6.85 12.31 3.72
CA GLU A 138 -6.66 13.40 2.75
C GLU A 138 -5.23 13.97 2.74
N LEU A 139 -4.23 13.09 2.76
CA LEU A 139 -2.83 13.49 2.61
C LEU A 139 -2.59 14.13 1.23
N PRO A 140 -1.78 15.19 1.13
CA PRO A 140 -1.58 15.92 -0.12
C PRO A 140 -0.57 15.21 -1.04
N ASP A 141 -0.88 15.14 -2.34
CA ASP A 141 -0.09 14.49 -3.40
C ASP A 141 1.37 15.02 -3.54
N ASN A 142 1.69 16.16 -2.92
CA ASN A 142 3.03 16.74 -2.92
C ASN A 142 3.93 16.25 -1.78
N LEU A 143 3.42 15.39 -0.90
CA LEU A 143 4.14 14.92 0.27
C LEU A 143 5.37 14.07 -0.13
N GLU A 144 6.53 14.45 0.39
CA GLU A 144 7.81 13.77 0.16
C GLU A 144 8.27 12.98 1.40
N GLU A 145 7.95 13.48 2.60
CA GLU A 145 8.36 12.90 3.88
C GLU A 145 7.17 12.84 4.85
N LEU A 146 6.88 11.65 5.39
CA LEU A 146 5.83 11.41 6.38
C LEU A 146 6.37 10.65 7.60
N TYR A 147 6.31 11.30 8.77
CA TYR A 147 6.63 10.70 10.05
C TYR A 147 5.39 10.67 10.94
N CYS A 148 4.85 9.49 11.20
CA CYS A 148 3.68 9.30 12.06
C CYS A 148 3.86 8.14 13.06
N THR A 149 5.10 7.96 13.52
CA THR A 149 5.49 6.96 14.54
C THR A 149 4.72 7.16 15.84
N ASN A 150 4.41 6.08 16.56
CA ASN A 150 3.75 6.08 17.87
C ASN A 150 2.42 6.85 17.88
N ASN A 151 1.47 6.35 17.10
CA ASN A 151 0.09 6.79 17.04
C ASN A 151 -0.87 5.60 17.28
N LYS A 152 -2.15 5.75 16.95
CA LYS A 152 -3.18 4.69 17.06
C LYS A 152 -3.82 4.40 15.71
N LEU A 153 -3.06 4.57 14.63
CA LEU A 153 -3.57 4.42 13.27
C LEU A 153 -3.97 2.98 12.99
N LYS A 154 -5.12 2.82 12.32
CA LYS A 154 -5.64 1.52 11.88
C LYS A 154 -5.52 1.32 10.38
N LEU A 155 -5.62 2.40 9.62
CA LEU A 155 -5.54 2.41 8.16
C LEU A 155 -4.74 3.65 7.74
N LEU A 156 -3.87 3.47 6.75
CA LEU A 156 -3.17 4.55 6.08
C LEU A 156 -3.23 4.28 4.57
N ASN A 157 -4.00 5.09 3.86
CA ASN A 157 -4.06 5.05 2.40
C ASN A 157 -3.05 6.05 1.82
N LEU A 158 -2.14 5.58 0.98
CA LEU A 158 -1.10 6.38 0.33
C LEU A 158 -1.38 6.61 -1.17
N GLU A 159 -2.60 6.38 -1.61
CA GLU A 159 -3.04 6.62 -2.99
C GLU A 159 -2.73 8.06 -3.44
N GLY A 160 -2.11 8.21 -4.61
CA GLY A 160 -1.74 9.51 -5.18
C GLY A 160 -0.49 10.16 -4.59
N LEU A 161 0.17 9.53 -3.61
CA LEU A 161 1.41 10.05 -2.99
C LEU A 161 2.67 9.60 -3.74
N ASP A 162 2.70 9.78 -5.06
CA ASP A 162 3.79 9.28 -5.94
C ASP A 162 5.17 9.89 -5.64
N LYS A 163 5.19 11.04 -4.94
CA LYS A 163 6.41 11.76 -4.56
C LYS A 163 6.98 11.34 -3.20
N LEU A 164 6.27 10.49 -2.46
CA LEU A 164 6.66 10.09 -1.11
C LEU A 164 7.92 9.23 -1.16
N LYS A 165 8.99 9.71 -0.50
CA LYS A 165 10.30 9.04 -0.43
C LYS A 165 10.57 8.46 0.96
N VAL A 166 10.03 9.07 2.00
CA VAL A 166 10.26 8.68 3.40
C VAL A 166 8.93 8.44 4.12
N LEU A 167 8.79 7.28 4.75
CA LEU A 167 7.59 6.90 5.51
C LEU A 167 7.97 6.18 6.80
N HIS A 168 7.77 6.82 7.94
CA HIS A 168 8.02 6.25 9.26
C HIS A 168 6.72 6.10 10.03
N VAL A 169 6.31 4.86 10.28
CA VAL A 169 5.01 4.47 10.82
C VAL A 169 5.11 3.54 12.04
N SER A 170 6.31 3.41 12.63
CA SER A 170 6.59 2.53 13.75
C SER A 170 5.62 2.75 14.93
N GLU A 171 5.45 1.75 15.81
CA GLU A 171 4.59 1.83 17.01
C GLU A 171 3.11 2.16 16.70
N ASN A 172 2.55 1.63 15.60
CA ASN A 172 1.12 1.64 15.29
C ASN A 172 0.57 0.20 15.27
N PRO A 173 0.08 -0.33 16.40
CA PRO A 173 -0.07 -1.77 16.63
C PRO A 173 -1.17 -2.48 15.81
N THR A 174 -2.01 -1.75 15.09
CA THR A 174 -3.11 -2.29 14.28
C THR A 174 -3.17 -1.68 12.88
N LEU A 175 -2.08 -1.07 12.43
CA LEU A 175 -2.04 -0.38 11.15
C LEU A 175 -2.28 -1.37 10.00
N VAL A 176 -2.82 -0.87 8.90
CA VAL A 176 -2.82 -1.48 7.57
C VAL A 176 -2.45 -0.36 6.62
N ILE A 177 -1.52 -0.59 5.71
CA ILE A 177 -1.08 0.42 4.74
C ILE A 177 -1.51 -0.03 3.36
N GLU A 178 -2.19 0.86 2.64
CA GLU A 178 -2.71 0.63 1.29
C GLU A 178 -2.02 1.58 0.29
N HIS A 179 -1.86 1.13 -0.95
CA HIS A 179 -1.31 1.93 -2.07
C HIS A 179 0.11 2.47 -1.83
N VAL A 180 1.01 1.66 -1.26
CA VAL A 180 2.40 2.07 -1.02
C VAL A 180 3.11 2.40 -2.35
N PRO A 181 3.65 3.62 -2.53
CA PRO A 181 4.28 4.03 -3.78
C PRO A 181 5.60 3.29 -4.03
N GLU A 182 5.91 3.00 -5.29
CA GLU A 182 7.14 2.30 -5.69
C GLU A 182 8.42 3.12 -5.44
N GLY A 183 8.30 4.45 -5.39
CA GLY A 183 9.40 5.40 -5.16
C GLY A 183 9.87 5.54 -3.71
N LEU A 184 9.34 4.73 -2.78
CA LEU A 184 9.66 4.83 -1.37
C LEU A 184 11.09 4.33 -1.09
N LEU A 185 11.94 5.22 -0.59
CA LEU A 185 13.37 4.97 -0.36
C LEU A 185 13.67 4.57 1.09
N ASP A 186 13.00 5.21 2.05
CA ASP A 186 13.20 5.00 3.49
C ASP A 186 11.85 4.67 4.14
N PHE A 187 11.72 3.45 4.64
CA PHE A 187 10.50 2.93 5.26
C PHE A 187 10.80 2.29 6.62
N GLN A 188 10.20 2.82 7.68
CA GLN A 188 10.35 2.31 9.04
C GLN A 188 8.98 1.97 9.64
N SER A 189 8.85 0.78 10.22
CA SER A 189 7.56 0.27 10.71
C SER A 189 7.67 -0.65 11.93
N ASP A 190 8.69 -0.45 12.75
CA ASP A 190 8.99 -1.29 13.91
C ASP A 190 7.81 -1.33 14.90
N ASN A 191 7.63 -2.46 15.58
CA ASN A 191 6.55 -2.66 16.57
C ASN A 191 5.12 -2.39 16.05
N SER A 192 4.91 -2.52 14.75
CA SER A 192 3.60 -2.48 14.10
C SER A 192 3.36 -3.85 13.44
N PRO A 193 2.51 -4.74 13.99
CA PRO A 193 2.10 -5.94 13.29
C PRO A 193 1.02 -5.56 12.26
N PHE A 194 1.44 -5.10 11.07
CA PHE A 194 0.54 -4.65 10.01
C PHE A 194 0.60 -5.51 8.74
N ALA A 195 -0.46 -5.42 7.95
CA ALA A 195 -0.48 -5.88 6.56
C ALA A 195 -0.14 -4.70 5.64
N VAL A 196 0.90 -4.85 4.81
CA VAL A 196 1.10 -3.99 3.64
C VAL A 196 0.22 -4.55 2.53
N VAL A 197 -0.74 -3.76 2.06
CA VAL A 197 -1.52 -4.09 0.86
C VAL A 197 -1.03 -3.17 -0.25
N ARG A 198 -0.23 -3.72 -1.16
CA ARG A 198 0.10 -3.04 -2.40
C ARG A 198 -1.08 -3.21 -3.35
N TYR A 199 -1.70 -2.11 -3.68
CA TYR A 199 -2.59 -2.03 -4.81
C TYR A 199 -1.75 -1.49 -5.95
N ASP A 200 -1.58 -2.28 -7.01
CA ASP A 200 -0.97 -1.80 -8.25
C ASP A 200 -1.97 -0.82 -8.89
N GLY A 201 -1.98 0.41 -8.38
CA GLY A 201 -2.77 1.51 -8.89
C GLY A 201 -2.14 2.04 -10.16
N ALA A 202 -2.63 1.58 -11.32
CA ALA A 202 -2.69 2.32 -12.57
C ALA A 202 -1.42 3.06 -13.08
N HIS A 203 -0.23 2.58 -12.75
CA HIS A 203 0.95 2.75 -13.59
C HIS A 203 1.39 1.37 -14.05
N GLU A 204 0.84 0.93 -15.19
CA GLU A 204 1.48 -0.16 -15.92
C GLU A 204 2.95 0.25 -16.15
N PRO A 205 3.92 -0.58 -15.71
CA PRO A 205 5.31 -0.36 -16.02
C PRO A 205 5.45 -0.27 -17.54
N GLY A 206 5.77 0.91 -18.06
CA GLY A 206 6.03 1.12 -19.48
C GLY A 206 4.92 1.79 -20.30
N ALA A 207 4.10 2.70 -19.74
CA ALA A 207 3.25 3.59 -20.54
C ALA A 207 4.01 4.33 -21.68
N ASP A 208 5.30 4.60 -21.47
CA ASP A 208 6.19 5.21 -22.47
C ASP A 208 6.90 4.20 -23.39
N THR A 209 6.70 2.90 -23.19
CA THR A 209 7.32 1.83 -24.01
C THR A 209 6.42 1.45 -25.19
N VAL A 210 6.97 0.72 -26.15
CA VAL A 210 6.22 0.21 -27.31
C VAL A 210 5.03 -0.67 -26.87
N ILE A 211 5.13 -1.32 -25.70
CA ILE A 211 4.07 -2.12 -25.09
C ILE A 211 2.96 -1.22 -24.52
N GLY A 212 3.30 -0.15 -23.78
CA GLY A 212 2.31 0.81 -23.28
C GLY A 212 1.60 1.61 -24.37
N GLN A 213 2.27 1.88 -25.49
CA GLN A 213 1.68 2.54 -26.66
C GLN A 213 0.60 1.69 -27.36
N LEU A 214 0.60 0.36 -27.18
CA LEU A 214 -0.47 -0.53 -27.67
C LEU A 214 -1.70 -0.55 -26.74
N ASN A 215 -1.53 -0.19 -25.47
CA ASN A 215 -2.53 -0.36 -24.40
C ASN A 215 -3.40 0.89 -24.14
N HIS A 216 -3.11 2.03 -24.78
CA HIS A 216 -3.84 3.28 -24.53
C HIS A 216 -5.22 3.35 -25.20
N VAL A 217 -6.21 2.61 -24.69
CA VAL A 217 -7.62 2.87 -25.00
C VAL A 217 -8.53 2.58 -23.78
N HIS A 218 -9.12 3.67 -23.27
CA HIS A 218 -10.31 3.75 -22.39
C HIS A 218 -10.11 3.78 -20.86
N ALA A 219 -9.79 4.97 -20.34
CA ALA A 219 -10.20 5.38 -19.00
C ALA A 219 -11.52 6.18 -19.07
N GLU A 220 -12.65 5.51 -18.83
CA GLU A 220 -13.91 6.18 -18.48
C GLU A 220 -14.53 5.50 -17.25
N THR A 221 -14.51 6.23 -16.13
CA THR A 221 -15.37 6.13 -14.94
C THR A 221 -16.19 4.83 -14.78
N LYS A 222 -15.63 3.83 -14.11
CA LYS A 222 -16.36 2.66 -13.58
C LYS A 222 -15.55 2.00 -12.46
N ILE A 223 -16.29 1.40 -11.53
CA ILE A 223 -15.82 0.56 -10.41
C ILE A 223 -14.52 -0.16 -10.78
N ASP A 224 -13.54 -0.09 -9.90
CA ASP A 224 -12.25 -0.74 -10.07
C ASP A 224 -12.43 -2.25 -10.36
N TYR A 225 -11.59 -2.81 -11.25
CA TYR A 225 -11.73 -4.20 -11.67
C TYR A 225 -11.52 -5.17 -10.51
N LEU A 226 -10.57 -4.91 -9.62
CA LEU A 226 -10.27 -5.78 -8.48
C LEU A 226 -11.40 -5.70 -7.45
N GLU A 227 -11.92 -4.49 -7.18
CA GLU A 227 -13.12 -4.32 -6.35
C GLU A 227 -14.33 -5.09 -6.92
N ALA A 228 -14.55 -4.99 -8.23
CA ALA A 228 -15.63 -5.69 -8.91
C ALA A 228 -15.45 -7.22 -8.87
N LEU A 229 -14.21 -7.70 -8.96
CA LEU A 229 -13.84 -9.12 -8.91
C LEU A 229 -14.02 -9.72 -7.52
N ASP A 230 -13.55 -9.04 -6.47
CA ASP A 230 -13.77 -9.44 -5.08
C ASP A 230 -15.27 -9.48 -4.75
N ALA A 231 -16.01 -8.43 -5.14
CA ALA A 231 -17.45 -8.40 -4.97
C ALA A 231 -18.15 -9.54 -5.72
N TYR A 232 -17.69 -9.90 -6.92
CA TYR A 232 -18.22 -11.03 -7.68
C TYR A 232 -18.02 -12.36 -6.94
N PHE A 233 -16.81 -12.64 -6.45
CA PHE A 233 -16.53 -13.90 -5.75
C PHE A 233 -17.21 -13.98 -4.38
N LYS A 234 -17.33 -12.87 -3.64
CA LYS A 234 -18.15 -12.79 -2.43
C LYS A 234 -19.62 -13.12 -2.71
N LEU A 235 -20.19 -12.56 -3.78
CA LEU A 235 -21.57 -12.85 -4.20
C LEU A 235 -21.74 -14.33 -4.58
N LYS A 236 -20.79 -14.90 -5.33
CA LYS A 236 -20.81 -16.31 -5.73
C LYS A 236 -20.71 -17.23 -4.51
N HIS A 237 -19.75 -16.97 -3.62
CA HIS A 237 -19.54 -17.76 -2.40
C HIS A 237 -20.80 -17.77 -1.52
N ASN A 238 -21.35 -16.61 -1.19
CA ASN A 238 -22.56 -16.50 -0.37
C ASN A 238 -23.76 -17.20 -1.01
N TYR A 239 -23.90 -17.12 -2.33
CA TYR A 239 -24.97 -17.80 -3.08
C TYR A 239 -24.80 -19.33 -3.06
N GLU A 240 -23.59 -19.83 -3.32
CA GLU A 240 -23.29 -21.26 -3.32
C GLU A 240 -23.39 -21.88 -1.91
N GLU A 241 -22.91 -21.16 -0.89
CA GLU A 241 -22.96 -21.60 0.50
C GLU A 241 -24.40 -21.65 1.02
N SER A 242 -25.19 -20.59 0.82
CA SER A 242 -26.60 -20.58 1.24
C SER A 242 -27.42 -21.69 0.55
N LEU A 243 -27.15 -21.96 -0.73
CA LEU A 243 -27.75 -23.07 -1.46
C LEU A 243 -27.31 -24.42 -0.88
N LEU A 244 -26.02 -24.60 -0.58
CA LEU A 244 -25.49 -25.82 0.01
C LEU A 244 -26.09 -26.08 1.40
N GLN A 245 -26.21 -25.05 2.25
CA GLN A 245 -26.84 -25.13 3.57
C GLN A 245 -28.31 -25.53 3.45
N ALA A 246 -29.07 -24.91 2.54
CA ALA A 246 -30.47 -25.27 2.29
C ALA A 246 -30.62 -26.72 1.81
N LYS A 247 -29.76 -27.17 0.89
CA LYS A 247 -29.72 -28.57 0.44
C LYS A 247 -29.39 -29.54 1.57
N ARG A 248 -28.39 -29.22 2.41
CA ARG A 248 -28.02 -30.03 3.58
C ARG A 248 -29.18 -30.12 4.58
N ALA A 249 -29.87 -29.01 4.86
CA ALA A 249 -31.02 -28.97 5.75
C ALA A 249 -32.17 -29.85 5.23
N ALA A 250 -32.53 -29.72 3.94
CA ALA A 250 -33.58 -30.51 3.31
C ALA A 250 -33.27 -32.00 3.23
N PHE A 251 -31.99 -32.36 3.10
CA PHE A 251 -31.54 -33.75 3.14
C PHE A 251 -31.58 -34.33 4.57
N LYS A 252 -31.14 -33.56 5.57
CA LYS A 252 -31.15 -33.97 6.98
C LYS A 252 -32.57 -34.09 7.55
N SER A 253 -33.49 -33.24 7.12
CA SER A 253 -34.88 -33.25 7.60
C SER A 253 -35.73 -34.38 7.00
N ALA A 254 -35.23 -35.10 6.00
CA ALA A 254 -35.96 -36.18 5.34
C ALA A 254 -35.86 -37.50 6.11
N LYS A 255 -36.96 -38.28 6.14
CA LYS A 255 -37.00 -39.55 6.88
C LYS A 255 -36.24 -40.67 6.15
N THR A 256 -36.09 -40.55 4.84
CA THR A 256 -35.37 -41.53 4.01
C THR A 256 -34.41 -40.85 3.05
N ARG A 257 -33.34 -41.55 2.64
CA ARG A 257 -32.39 -41.05 1.62
C ARG A 257 -33.06 -40.69 0.29
N SER A 258 -34.09 -41.44 -0.12
CA SER A 258 -34.84 -41.19 -1.37
C SER A 258 -35.66 -39.90 -1.29
N GLU A 259 -36.32 -39.66 -0.16
CA GLU A 259 -37.04 -38.41 0.12
C GLU A 259 -36.07 -37.22 0.22
N GLY A 260 -34.93 -37.39 0.87
CA GLY A 260 -33.89 -36.35 0.96
C GLY A 260 -33.37 -35.93 -0.41
N ARG A 261 -33.11 -36.89 -1.32
CA ARG A 261 -32.72 -36.59 -2.71
C ARG A 261 -33.82 -35.83 -3.47
N ARG A 262 -35.09 -36.19 -3.29
CA ARG A 262 -36.23 -35.48 -3.90
C ARG A 262 -36.39 -34.07 -3.36
N ASN A 263 -36.30 -33.88 -2.04
CA ASN A 263 -36.40 -32.57 -1.39
C ASN A 263 -35.26 -31.64 -1.82
N VAL A 264 -34.04 -32.16 -1.96
CA VAL A 264 -32.88 -31.42 -2.47
C VAL A 264 -33.09 -30.99 -3.93
N ALA A 265 -33.60 -31.87 -4.79
CA ALA A 265 -33.91 -31.55 -6.19
C ALA A 265 -35.05 -30.52 -6.34
N ALA A 266 -35.97 -30.44 -5.36
CA ALA A 266 -37.06 -29.47 -5.36
C ALA A 266 -36.63 -28.04 -4.97
N ILE A 267 -35.44 -27.86 -4.37
CA ILE A 267 -34.94 -26.53 -3.98
C ILE A 267 -34.59 -25.73 -5.24
N LYS A 268 -35.35 -24.65 -5.46
CA LYS A 268 -35.04 -23.65 -6.49
C LYS A 268 -34.29 -22.47 -5.84
N PRO A 269 -33.06 -22.17 -6.26
CA PRO A 269 -32.33 -21.02 -5.72
C PRO A 269 -33.01 -19.71 -6.12
N LYS A 270 -32.84 -18.69 -5.28
CA LYS A 270 -33.37 -17.34 -5.49
C LYS A 270 -32.28 -16.46 -6.10
N CYS A 271 -32.62 -15.63 -7.08
CA CYS A 271 -31.66 -14.68 -7.65
C CYS A 271 -31.14 -13.71 -6.58
N ILE A 272 -29.83 -13.40 -6.60
CA ILE A 272 -29.19 -12.52 -5.62
C ILE A 272 -29.74 -11.09 -5.64
N ASN A 273 -30.27 -10.62 -6.78
CA ASN A 273 -30.83 -9.27 -6.90
C ASN A 273 -32.35 -9.28 -6.65
N CYS A 274 -33.14 -9.94 -7.50
CA CYS A 274 -34.61 -9.89 -7.41
C CYS A 274 -35.26 -10.92 -6.48
N ARG A 275 -34.49 -11.84 -5.88
CA ARG A 275 -34.96 -12.89 -4.96
C ARG A 275 -36.02 -13.85 -5.53
N ARG A 276 -36.26 -13.83 -6.84
CA ARG A 276 -37.22 -14.70 -7.54
C ARG A 276 -36.67 -16.11 -7.79
N PRO A 277 -37.55 -17.14 -7.85
CA PRO A 277 -37.15 -18.52 -8.15
C PRO A 277 -36.64 -18.61 -9.60
N GLY A 278 -35.41 -19.07 -9.77
CA GLY A 278 -34.68 -19.02 -11.04
C GLY A 278 -33.18 -18.77 -10.85
N GLY A 279 -32.81 -18.25 -9.68
CA GLY A 279 -31.42 -18.17 -9.25
C GLY A 279 -30.60 -17.11 -9.99
N THR A 280 -29.31 -17.14 -9.71
CA THR A 280 -28.27 -16.42 -10.46
C THR A 280 -27.40 -17.43 -11.16
N ILE A 281 -27.07 -17.16 -12.43
CA ILE A 281 -26.17 -17.97 -13.25
C ILE A 281 -24.81 -17.30 -13.17
N PHE A 282 -23.85 -18.00 -12.57
CA PHE A 282 -22.43 -17.62 -12.55
C PHE A 282 -21.69 -18.49 -13.56
N GLU A 283 -20.96 -17.88 -14.48
CA GLU A 283 -20.19 -18.59 -15.51
C GLU A 283 -18.78 -17.97 -15.68
N HIS A 284 -17.82 -18.82 -16.05
CA HIS A 284 -16.48 -18.42 -16.48
C HIS A 284 -16.21 -19.03 -17.84
N LYS A 285 -16.19 -18.20 -18.89
CA LYS A 285 -15.99 -18.63 -20.28
C LYS A 285 -15.35 -17.51 -21.08
N ASP A 286 -14.46 -17.85 -22.02
CA ASP A 286 -13.82 -16.92 -22.95
C ASP A 286 -13.22 -15.69 -22.23
N ASP A 287 -12.47 -15.96 -21.15
CA ASP A 287 -11.77 -14.97 -20.32
C ASP A 287 -12.69 -13.92 -19.66
N LYS A 288 -13.96 -14.29 -19.49
CA LYS A 288 -14.97 -13.47 -18.82
C LYS A 288 -15.63 -14.18 -17.66
N TYR A 289 -15.76 -13.48 -16.54
CA TYR A 289 -16.65 -13.84 -15.44
C TYR A 289 -18.00 -13.16 -15.65
N THR A 290 -19.08 -13.94 -15.59
CA THR A 290 -20.44 -13.40 -15.76
C THR A 290 -21.36 -13.83 -14.63
N ALA A 291 -22.17 -12.88 -14.14
CA ALA A 291 -23.30 -13.17 -13.25
C ALA A 291 -24.57 -12.53 -13.81
N ILE A 292 -25.53 -13.37 -14.19
CA ILE A 292 -26.81 -12.93 -14.75
C ILE A 292 -28.00 -13.56 -14.04
N CYS A 293 -29.15 -12.88 -14.08
CA CYS A 293 -30.40 -13.43 -13.54
C CYS A 293 -30.86 -14.66 -14.35
N GLY A 294 -31.09 -15.79 -13.68
CA GLY A 294 -31.50 -17.07 -14.27
C GLY A 294 -33.03 -17.26 -14.39
N VAL A 295 -33.82 -16.23 -14.08
CA VAL A 295 -35.29 -16.28 -14.24
C VAL A 295 -35.64 -16.37 -15.72
N SER A 296 -36.42 -17.39 -16.08
CA SER A 296 -36.74 -17.76 -17.47
C SER A 296 -37.71 -16.79 -18.15
N ASP A 297 -38.58 -16.16 -17.37
CA ASP A 297 -39.56 -15.18 -17.86
C ASP A 297 -38.90 -13.80 -18.05
N LEU A 298 -38.94 -13.30 -19.29
CA LEU A 298 -38.31 -12.05 -19.71
C LEU A 298 -38.87 -10.83 -18.97
N HIS A 299 -40.18 -10.82 -18.65
CA HIS A 299 -40.81 -9.74 -17.89
C HIS A 299 -40.45 -9.76 -16.40
N SER A 300 -40.06 -10.94 -15.89
CA SER A 300 -39.68 -11.15 -14.51
C SER A 300 -38.16 -11.14 -14.27
N LYS A 301 -37.36 -11.00 -15.34
CA LYS A 301 -35.90 -10.98 -15.26
C LYS A 301 -35.41 -9.61 -14.78
N CYS A 302 -34.59 -9.59 -13.74
CA CYS A 302 -34.00 -8.35 -13.25
C CYS A 302 -32.78 -7.93 -14.07
N ASN A 303 -32.35 -6.69 -13.87
CA ASN A 303 -31.19 -6.08 -14.53
C ASN A 303 -29.82 -6.57 -14.00
N LEU A 304 -29.77 -7.65 -13.21
CA LEU A 304 -28.52 -8.21 -12.72
C LEU A 304 -27.69 -8.66 -13.92
N ASN A 305 -26.57 -7.96 -14.13
CA ASN A 305 -25.66 -8.23 -15.23
C ASN A 305 -24.26 -7.73 -14.84
N ILE A 306 -23.45 -8.65 -14.34
CA ILE A 306 -22.04 -8.44 -14.04
C ILE A 306 -21.24 -9.19 -15.11
N GLN A 307 -20.32 -8.49 -15.76
CA GLN A 307 -19.40 -9.02 -16.77
C GLN A 307 -18.03 -8.41 -16.52
N LEU A 308 -17.09 -9.24 -16.15
CA LEU A 308 -15.70 -8.87 -15.89
C LEU A 308 -14.84 -9.57 -16.92
N TYR A 309 -14.03 -8.81 -17.66
CA TYR A 309 -13.05 -9.36 -18.58
C TYR A 309 -11.70 -9.40 -17.88
N ARG A 310 -11.06 -10.58 -17.85
CA ARG A 310 -9.86 -10.80 -17.04
C ARG A 310 -8.55 -10.40 -17.70
N GLY A 311 -8.60 -9.96 -18.95
CA GLY A 311 -7.41 -9.73 -19.77
C GLY A 311 -6.74 -11.03 -20.21
N HIS A 312 -5.79 -10.89 -21.12
CA HIS A 312 -4.87 -11.96 -21.51
C HIS A 312 -3.54 -11.75 -20.81
N PHE A 313 -3.25 -12.62 -19.85
CA PHE A 313 -1.97 -12.68 -19.18
C PHE A 313 -1.18 -13.89 -19.65
N SER A 314 0.12 -13.75 -19.71
CA SER A 314 1.06 -14.85 -19.94
C SER A 314 2.17 -14.79 -18.91
N ASP A 315 2.58 -15.97 -18.44
CA ASP A 315 3.70 -16.14 -17.54
C ASP A 315 4.99 -15.56 -18.17
N GLU A 316 5.68 -14.69 -17.42
CA GLU A 316 6.88 -13.98 -17.87
C GLU A 316 8.00 -14.94 -18.35
N GLU A 317 8.19 -16.07 -17.67
CA GLU A 317 9.19 -17.09 -18.05
C GLU A 317 8.83 -17.76 -19.39
N SER A 318 7.55 -18.06 -19.59
CA SER A 318 7.01 -18.61 -20.83
C SER A 318 7.18 -17.64 -21.99
N LEU A 319 6.90 -16.35 -21.78
CA LEU A 319 7.14 -15.31 -22.78
C LEU A 319 8.63 -15.15 -23.09
N LEU A 320 9.50 -15.15 -22.08
CA LEU A 320 10.95 -15.12 -22.29
C LEU A 320 11.42 -16.27 -23.17
N TYR A 321 10.92 -17.48 -22.91
CA TYR A 321 11.25 -18.64 -23.73
C TYR A 321 10.77 -18.49 -25.18
N ILE A 322 9.53 -18.02 -25.38
CA ILE A 322 8.96 -17.78 -26.71
C ILE A 322 9.80 -16.75 -27.47
N PHE A 323 10.00 -15.56 -26.90
CA PHE A 323 10.72 -14.47 -27.56
C PHE A 323 12.22 -14.77 -27.75
N LYS A 324 12.85 -15.50 -26.83
CA LYS A 324 14.21 -16.02 -27.04
C LYS A 324 14.26 -16.91 -28.27
N THR A 325 13.29 -17.82 -28.39
CA THR A 325 13.21 -18.76 -29.52
C THR A 325 12.95 -18.02 -30.84
N THR A 326 12.09 -17.00 -30.86
CA THR A 326 11.86 -16.19 -32.07
C THR A 326 13.12 -15.43 -32.47
N VAL A 327 13.79 -14.78 -31.53
CA VAL A 327 15.06 -14.07 -31.75
C VAL A 327 16.14 -15.00 -32.32
N ASP A 328 16.28 -16.21 -31.76
CA ASP A 328 17.28 -17.18 -32.23
C ASP A 328 16.92 -17.73 -33.62
N ASN A 329 15.63 -17.97 -33.90
CA ASN A 329 15.17 -18.32 -35.24
C ASN A 329 15.42 -17.19 -36.27
N ALA A 330 15.21 -15.92 -35.89
CA ALA A 330 15.50 -14.77 -36.73
C ALA A 330 17.00 -14.66 -37.05
N LYS A 331 17.87 -14.87 -36.05
CA LYS A 331 19.33 -14.96 -36.26
C LYS A 331 19.68 -16.08 -37.24
N GLU A 332 19.09 -17.26 -37.07
CA GLU A 332 19.35 -18.40 -37.94
C GLU A 332 18.92 -18.11 -39.39
N LYS A 333 17.73 -17.52 -39.59
CA LYS A 333 17.26 -17.09 -40.92
C LYS A 333 18.22 -16.11 -41.56
N ILE A 334 18.68 -15.10 -40.83
CA ILE A 334 19.66 -14.12 -41.31
C ILE A 334 20.97 -14.82 -41.72
N VAL A 335 21.47 -15.77 -40.93
CA VAL A 335 22.69 -16.53 -41.25
C VAL A 335 22.50 -17.36 -42.51
N ARG A 336 21.39 -18.12 -42.62
CA ARG A 336 21.07 -18.92 -43.82
C ARG A 336 20.99 -18.04 -45.06
N GLN A 337 20.30 -16.91 -44.98
CA GLN A 337 20.18 -15.99 -46.10
C GLN A 337 21.53 -15.40 -46.55
N LYS A 338 22.43 -15.08 -45.60
CA LYS A 338 23.79 -14.65 -45.91
C LYS A 338 24.57 -15.74 -46.64
N LEU A 339 24.42 -17.00 -46.23
CA LEU A 339 25.04 -18.14 -46.92
C LEU A 339 24.45 -18.32 -48.33
N ASP A 340 23.12 -18.21 -48.48
CA ASP A 340 22.46 -18.33 -49.78
C ASP A 340 22.93 -17.27 -50.79
N THR A 341 23.22 -16.06 -50.29
CA THR A 341 23.81 -14.98 -51.10
C THR A 341 25.27 -15.29 -51.44
N LEU A 342 26.07 -15.77 -50.48
CA LEU A 342 27.48 -16.09 -50.67
C LEU A 342 27.70 -17.24 -51.68
N PHE A 343 26.80 -18.22 -51.71
CA PHE A 343 26.83 -19.35 -52.63
C PHE A 343 26.02 -19.10 -53.91
N GLU A 344 25.58 -17.87 -54.16
CA GLU A 344 24.88 -17.44 -55.38
C GLU A 344 23.55 -18.18 -55.65
N TYR A 345 22.91 -18.74 -54.61
CA TYR A 345 21.58 -19.35 -54.73
C TYR A 345 20.47 -18.30 -54.93
N ILE A 346 20.72 -17.04 -54.55
CA ILE A 346 19.78 -15.92 -54.64
C ILE A 346 20.52 -14.70 -55.19
N ASN A 347 19.85 -13.91 -56.03
CA ASN A 347 20.39 -12.66 -56.57
C ASN A 347 20.50 -11.55 -55.50
N ASP A 348 21.55 -10.73 -55.60
CA ASP A 348 21.89 -9.65 -54.66
C ASP A 348 20.76 -8.65 -54.36
N ARG A 349 19.96 -8.26 -55.36
CA ARG A 349 18.82 -7.34 -55.15
C ARG A 349 17.72 -7.98 -54.31
N VAL A 350 17.40 -9.24 -54.56
CA VAL A 350 16.37 -9.98 -53.80
C VAL A 350 16.89 -10.26 -52.39
N ALA A 351 18.16 -10.65 -52.26
CA ALA A 351 18.82 -10.85 -50.99
C ALA A 351 18.80 -9.57 -50.14
N ALA A 352 19.13 -8.41 -50.70
CA ALA A 352 19.13 -7.14 -49.98
C ALA A 352 17.74 -6.76 -49.42
N GLN A 353 16.67 -6.96 -50.19
CA GLN A 353 15.30 -6.66 -49.74
C GLN A 353 14.85 -7.60 -48.62
N GLN A 354 15.06 -8.90 -48.80
CA GLN A 354 14.74 -9.90 -47.77
C GLN A 354 15.54 -9.67 -46.49
N PHE A 355 16.83 -9.30 -46.62
CA PHE A 355 17.70 -9.06 -45.47
C PHE A 355 17.21 -7.86 -44.65
N LYS A 356 16.75 -6.80 -45.32
CA LYS A 356 16.18 -5.64 -44.63
C LYS A 356 14.95 -6.02 -43.80
N LYS A 357 14.05 -6.83 -44.36
CA LYS A 357 12.83 -7.29 -43.66
C LYS A 357 13.16 -8.18 -42.47
N GLU A 358 14.05 -9.16 -42.64
CA GLU A 358 14.45 -10.06 -41.54
C GLU A 358 15.23 -9.30 -40.46
N LEU A 359 16.00 -8.26 -40.82
CA LEU A 359 16.68 -7.39 -39.86
C LEU A 359 15.70 -6.53 -39.06
N GLU A 360 14.64 -6.01 -39.69
CA GLU A 360 13.57 -5.28 -39.00
C GLU A 360 12.82 -6.20 -38.02
N ASN A 361 12.47 -7.42 -38.44
CA ASN A 361 11.86 -8.42 -37.56
C ASN A 361 12.78 -8.77 -36.37
N TYR A 362 14.06 -9.05 -36.64
CA TYR A 362 15.04 -9.32 -35.59
C TYR A 362 15.16 -8.17 -34.60
N ARG A 363 15.16 -6.91 -35.08
CA ARG A 363 15.24 -5.74 -34.20
C ARG A 363 14.02 -5.64 -33.28
N LEU A 364 12.82 -5.83 -33.84
CA LEU A 364 11.57 -5.78 -33.06
C LEU A 364 11.54 -6.90 -32.00
N GLU A 365 11.74 -8.15 -32.43
CA GLU A 365 11.71 -9.31 -31.52
C GLU A 365 12.80 -9.22 -30.45
N SER A 366 13.99 -8.73 -30.81
CA SER A 366 15.10 -8.56 -29.88
C SER A 366 14.84 -7.42 -28.89
N SER A 367 14.17 -6.33 -29.30
CA SER A 367 13.76 -5.27 -28.37
C SER A 367 12.81 -5.83 -27.31
N VAL A 368 11.74 -6.50 -27.74
CA VAL A 368 10.75 -7.09 -26.83
C VAL A 368 11.38 -8.14 -25.91
N TYR A 369 12.23 -9.02 -26.46
CA TYR A 369 12.97 -9.99 -25.65
C TYR A 369 13.84 -9.32 -24.58
N ASN A 370 14.59 -8.29 -24.95
CA ASN A 370 15.50 -7.61 -24.02
C ASN A 370 14.73 -6.84 -22.94
N GLU A 371 13.58 -6.25 -23.26
CA GLU A 371 12.70 -5.57 -22.29
C GLU A 371 12.16 -6.57 -21.25
N ILE A 372 11.60 -7.69 -21.70
CA ILE A 372 11.12 -8.74 -20.78
C ILE A 372 12.29 -9.31 -19.96
N LEU A 373 13.46 -9.51 -20.58
CA LEU A 373 14.64 -10.03 -19.89
C LEU A 373 15.16 -9.05 -18.84
N GLN A 374 15.10 -7.75 -19.11
CA GLN A 374 15.47 -6.72 -18.14
C GLN A 374 14.51 -6.74 -16.95
N SER A 375 13.19 -6.68 -17.20
CA SER A 375 12.15 -6.78 -16.17
C SER A 375 12.37 -8.02 -15.28
N PHE A 376 12.55 -9.19 -15.91
CA PHE A 376 12.81 -10.43 -15.20
C PHE A 376 14.10 -10.37 -14.37
N ASN A 377 15.19 -9.82 -14.90
CA ASN A 377 16.43 -9.69 -14.15
C ASN A 377 16.31 -8.73 -12.97
N GLU A 378 15.59 -7.61 -13.11
CA GLU A 378 15.33 -6.67 -12.03
C GLU A 378 14.48 -7.32 -10.91
N LYS A 379 13.50 -8.14 -11.29
CA LYS A 379 12.65 -8.88 -10.35
C LYS A 379 13.41 -9.98 -9.57
N TYR A 380 14.19 -10.81 -10.27
CA TYR A 380 14.77 -12.03 -9.68
C TYR A 380 16.26 -11.94 -9.32
N TYR A 381 16.99 -11.04 -9.98
CA TYR A 381 18.46 -10.94 -9.95
C TYR A 381 18.96 -9.50 -9.78
N SER A 382 18.13 -8.60 -9.25
CA SER A 382 18.53 -7.21 -9.00
C SER A 382 19.77 -7.16 -8.11
N LYS A 383 20.82 -6.52 -8.63
CA LYS A 383 22.08 -6.34 -7.90
C LYS A 383 21.90 -5.42 -6.69
N THR A 384 21.07 -4.39 -6.81
CA THR A 384 20.79 -3.48 -5.69
C THR A 384 20.05 -4.18 -4.55
N LYS A 385 19.04 -5.00 -4.86
CA LYS A 385 18.34 -5.82 -3.84
C LYS A 385 19.29 -6.83 -3.18
N GLN A 386 20.21 -7.41 -3.94
CA GLN A 386 21.23 -8.32 -3.41
C GLN A 386 22.21 -7.60 -2.48
N ASP A 387 22.76 -6.45 -2.90
CA ASP A 387 23.70 -5.69 -2.09
C ASP A 387 23.07 -5.21 -0.77
N ALA A 388 21.83 -4.74 -0.81
CA ALA A 388 21.07 -4.39 0.39
C ALA A 388 20.82 -5.61 1.30
N ALA A 389 20.54 -6.78 0.73
CA ALA A 389 20.36 -8.00 1.51
C ALA A 389 21.68 -8.48 2.16
N ASP A 390 22.81 -8.29 1.50
CA ASP A 390 24.13 -8.61 2.03
C ASP A 390 24.50 -7.65 3.17
N GLU A 391 24.28 -6.34 3.00
CA GLU A 391 24.47 -5.33 4.06
C GLU A 391 23.64 -5.65 5.31
N LYS A 392 22.36 -6.01 5.11
CA LYS A 392 21.48 -6.43 6.22
C LYS A 392 21.96 -7.70 6.91
N MET A 393 22.48 -8.68 6.15
CA MET A 393 23.07 -9.88 6.73
C MET A 393 24.29 -9.55 7.60
N GLU A 394 25.17 -8.64 7.16
CA GLU A 394 26.32 -8.20 7.94
C GLU A 394 25.89 -7.49 9.23
N ALA A 395 24.91 -6.59 9.16
CA ALA A 395 24.36 -5.91 10.34
C ALA A 395 23.78 -6.91 11.36
N ILE A 396 23.01 -7.90 10.90
CA ILE A 396 22.46 -8.96 11.76
C ILE A 396 23.57 -9.74 12.44
N ASN A 397 24.64 -10.09 11.73
CA ASN A 397 25.76 -10.84 12.31
C ASN A 397 26.42 -10.06 13.46
N VAL A 398 26.64 -8.75 13.29
CA VAL A 398 27.16 -7.88 14.34
C VAL A 398 26.23 -7.85 15.56
N LEU A 399 24.92 -7.71 15.35
CA LEU A 399 23.94 -7.72 16.44
C LEU A 399 23.88 -9.07 17.16
N ILE A 400 23.99 -10.19 16.43
CA ILE A 400 24.04 -11.53 17.01
C ILE A 400 25.31 -11.73 17.84
N GLU A 401 26.46 -11.20 17.40
CA GLU A 401 27.69 -11.22 18.19
C GLU A 401 27.54 -10.44 19.51
N GLN A 402 26.94 -9.25 19.46
CA GLN A 402 26.62 -8.45 20.65
C GLN A 402 25.69 -9.21 21.59
N TYR A 403 24.60 -9.79 21.07
CA TYR A 403 23.67 -10.61 21.84
C TYR A 403 24.38 -11.79 22.51
N ASN A 404 25.22 -12.51 21.77
CA ASN A 404 25.98 -13.64 22.31
C ASN A 404 26.96 -13.21 23.40
N SER A 405 27.57 -12.01 23.29
CA SER A 405 28.41 -11.44 24.33
C SER A 405 27.61 -11.18 25.61
N ILE A 406 26.45 -10.51 25.52
CA ILE A 406 25.60 -10.22 26.68
C ILE A 406 25.14 -11.51 27.36
N ILE A 407 24.75 -12.53 26.58
CA ILE A 407 24.36 -13.84 27.11
C ILE A 407 25.55 -14.56 27.76
N SER A 408 26.76 -14.44 27.20
CA SER A 408 27.98 -14.98 27.81
C SER A 408 28.27 -14.32 29.16
N ASP A 409 28.17 -12.99 29.24
CA ASP A 409 28.39 -12.24 30.47
C ASP A 409 27.36 -12.61 31.54
N TYR A 410 26.08 -12.74 31.16
CA TYR A 410 25.02 -13.24 32.05
C TYR A 410 25.32 -14.65 32.59
N LYS A 411 25.84 -15.56 31.75
CA LYS A 411 26.23 -16.91 32.20
C LYS A 411 27.33 -16.88 33.26
N THR A 412 28.20 -15.86 33.24
CA THR A 412 29.24 -15.66 34.25
C THR A 412 28.75 -14.94 35.51
N ASN A 413 27.67 -14.15 35.40
CA ASN A 413 27.06 -13.41 36.52
C ASN A 413 25.52 -13.51 36.50
N VAL A 414 25.01 -14.67 36.92
CA VAL A 414 23.59 -15.06 36.81
C VAL A 414 22.65 -14.20 37.66
N GLU A 415 23.17 -13.49 38.67
CA GLU A 415 22.35 -12.60 39.52
C GLU A 415 21.98 -11.29 38.83
N ASN A 416 22.68 -10.92 37.75
CA ASN A 416 22.42 -9.67 37.01
C ASN A 416 21.33 -9.85 35.93
N ILE A 417 20.07 -9.80 36.37
CA ILE A 417 18.88 -9.93 35.50
C ILE A 417 18.80 -8.82 34.43
N GLU A 418 19.44 -7.66 34.64
CA GLU A 418 19.44 -6.58 33.64
C GLU A 418 20.13 -6.99 32.34
N LEU A 419 21.18 -7.83 32.39
CA LEU A 419 21.82 -8.36 31.18
C LEU A 419 20.84 -9.20 30.34
N LEU A 420 19.98 -9.98 30.99
CA LEU A 420 18.94 -10.74 30.30
C LEU A 420 17.88 -9.81 29.67
N ARG A 421 17.51 -8.73 30.38
CA ARG A 421 16.60 -7.71 29.84
C ARG A 421 17.18 -7.00 28.63
N ASP A 422 18.47 -6.66 28.68
CA ASP A 422 19.17 -6.01 27.57
C ASP A 422 19.32 -6.95 26.37
N ALA A 423 19.64 -8.24 26.59
CA ALA A 423 19.64 -9.24 25.53
C ALA A 423 18.26 -9.37 24.87
N ILE A 424 17.18 -9.42 25.66
CA ILE A 424 15.80 -9.47 25.12
C ILE A 424 15.46 -8.19 24.37
N ARG A 425 15.84 -7.01 24.88
CA ARG A 425 15.64 -5.73 24.18
C ARG A 425 16.37 -5.72 22.85
N LEU A 426 17.63 -6.15 22.80
CA LEU A 426 18.42 -6.25 21.57
C LEU A 426 17.78 -7.22 20.57
N GLN A 427 17.30 -8.38 21.05
CA GLN A 427 16.60 -9.35 20.22
C GLN A 427 15.32 -8.76 19.61
N ILE A 428 14.50 -8.06 20.40
CA ILE A 428 13.20 -7.54 19.98
C ILE A 428 13.34 -6.27 19.13
N ARG A 429 14.22 -5.34 19.52
CA ARG A 429 14.31 -4.00 18.93
C ARG A 429 15.26 -3.90 17.75
N GLU A 430 16.27 -4.76 17.69
CA GLU A 430 17.31 -4.66 16.65
C GLU A 430 17.37 -5.94 15.79
N ILE A 431 17.57 -7.12 16.39
CA ILE A 431 17.80 -8.37 15.63
C ILE A 431 16.55 -8.80 14.86
N THR A 432 15.39 -8.82 15.51
CA THR A 432 14.15 -9.30 14.87
C THR A 432 13.74 -8.41 13.69
N PRO A 433 13.73 -7.07 13.82
CA PRO A 433 13.45 -6.18 12.69
C PRO A 433 14.43 -6.36 11.52
N GLU A 434 15.74 -6.46 11.80
CA GLU A 434 16.72 -6.64 10.74
C GLU A 434 16.56 -7.99 10.01
N ILE A 435 16.23 -9.07 10.72
CA ILE A 435 15.89 -10.36 10.12
C ILE A 435 14.64 -10.26 9.24
N GLU A 436 13.62 -9.52 9.67
CA GLU A 436 12.41 -9.29 8.87
C GLU A 436 12.71 -8.46 7.62
N ASN A 437 13.53 -7.42 7.73
CA ASN A 437 13.98 -6.60 6.61
C ASN A 437 14.75 -7.44 5.58
N LEU A 438 15.68 -8.27 6.04
CA LEU A 438 16.40 -9.22 5.19
C LEU A 438 15.45 -10.20 4.49
N ARG A 439 14.44 -10.70 5.21
CA ARG A 439 13.44 -11.60 4.63
C ARG A 439 12.65 -10.90 3.52
N ARG A 440 12.21 -9.66 3.73
CA ARG A 440 11.44 -8.85 2.76
C ARG A 440 12.27 -8.52 1.51
N LEU A 441 13.57 -8.23 1.67
CA LEU A 441 14.48 -8.01 0.54
C LEU A 441 14.66 -9.28 -0.31
N LYS A 442 14.67 -10.46 0.32
CA LYS A 442 14.85 -11.75 -0.37
C LYS A 442 13.57 -12.31 -0.97
N HIS A 443 12.42 -12.04 -0.35
CA HIS A 443 11.15 -12.63 -0.71
C HIS A 443 10.03 -11.60 -0.61
N GLU A 444 9.44 -11.23 -1.75
CA GLU A 444 8.24 -10.38 -1.78
C GLU A 444 7.03 -11.07 -1.14
N LEU A 445 6.96 -12.41 -1.22
CA LEU A 445 5.90 -13.20 -0.61
C LEU A 445 6.48 -14.22 0.38
N THR A 446 6.04 -14.13 1.64
CA THR A 446 6.29 -15.16 2.65
C THR A 446 5.00 -15.49 3.35
N GLU A 447 4.52 -16.73 3.20
CA GLU A 447 3.26 -17.20 3.76
C GLU A 447 3.46 -18.52 4.49
N VAL A 448 2.57 -18.82 5.42
CA VAL A 448 2.54 -20.12 6.09
C VAL A 448 1.24 -20.82 5.71
N GLU A 449 1.35 -21.88 4.91
CA GLU A 449 0.24 -22.75 4.60
C GLU A 449 0.04 -23.72 5.76
N VAL A 450 -1.13 -23.66 6.40
CA VAL A 450 -1.48 -24.55 7.53
C VAL A 450 -2.55 -25.53 7.08
N VAL A 451 -2.17 -26.81 6.98
CA VAL A 451 -3.08 -27.91 6.68
C VAL A 451 -3.48 -28.58 7.99
N VAL A 452 -4.77 -28.54 8.31
CA VAL A 452 -5.33 -29.21 9.50
C VAL A 452 -6.07 -30.47 9.06
N ASN A 453 -5.50 -31.62 9.38
CA ASN A 453 -6.13 -32.92 9.18
C ASN A 453 -6.80 -33.38 10.47
N THR A 454 -8.08 -33.72 10.38
CA THR A 454 -8.82 -34.33 11.50
C THR A 454 -9.00 -35.82 11.27
N VAL A 455 -8.38 -36.64 12.12
CA VAL A 455 -8.65 -38.08 12.18
C VAL A 455 -9.28 -38.39 13.53
N GLY A 456 -10.62 -38.51 13.56
CA GLY A 456 -11.38 -38.66 14.81
C GLY A 456 -11.35 -37.38 15.66
N ASN A 457 -10.87 -37.49 16.91
CA ASN A 457 -10.70 -36.35 17.84
C ASN A 457 -9.27 -35.77 17.85
N VAL A 458 -8.39 -36.25 16.97
CA VAL A 458 -7.00 -35.80 16.89
C VAL A 458 -6.85 -34.83 15.72
N TYR A 459 -6.28 -33.66 16.01
CA TYR A 459 -5.89 -32.67 15.03
C TYR A 459 -4.41 -32.87 14.69
N ASP A 460 -4.13 -33.16 13.43
CA ASP A 460 -2.79 -33.15 12.85
C ASP A 460 -2.62 -31.84 12.08
N ILE A 461 -1.74 -30.96 12.58
CA ILE A 461 -1.50 -29.63 12.01
C ILE A 461 -0.15 -29.67 11.31
N LYS A 462 -0.15 -29.56 9.98
CA LYS A 462 1.04 -29.43 9.17
C LYS A 462 1.16 -28.01 8.65
N SER A 463 2.19 -27.30 9.11
CA SER A 463 2.50 -25.95 8.63
C SER A 463 3.67 -25.99 7.66
N THR A 464 3.54 -25.35 6.50
CA THR A 464 4.57 -25.24 5.46
C THR A 464 4.87 -23.77 5.21
N LEU A 465 6.13 -23.39 5.34
CA LEU A 465 6.59 -22.04 4.97
C LEU A 465 6.76 -21.98 3.45
N ILE A 466 6.05 -21.05 2.81
CA ILE A 466 6.14 -20.76 1.39
C ILE A 466 6.85 -19.42 1.24
N GLN A 467 7.96 -19.40 0.51
CA GLN A 467 8.72 -18.18 0.25
C GLN A 467 8.94 -18.03 -1.25
N ARG A 468 8.56 -16.89 -1.81
CA ARG A 468 8.75 -16.57 -3.23
C ARG A 468 9.47 -15.25 -3.36
N LYS A 469 10.43 -15.18 -4.29
CA LYS A 469 11.16 -13.94 -4.60
C LYS A 469 10.21 -12.84 -5.06
N VAL A 470 9.21 -13.21 -5.85
CA VAL A 470 8.19 -12.32 -6.38
C VAL A 470 6.78 -12.81 -6.06
N THR A 471 5.82 -11.90 -6.03
CA THR A 471 4.40 -12.23 -5.89
C THR A 471 3.87 -12.98 -7.10
N LEU A 472 2.70 -13.63 -6.98
CA LEU A 472 2.06 -14.28 -8.13
C LEU A 472 1.58 -13.27 -9.18
N ALA A 473 1.11 -12.10 -8.74
CA ALA A 473 0.64 -11.05 -9.64
C ALA A 473 1.77 -10.48 -10.51
N SER A 474 2.98 -10.36 -9.95
CA SER A 474 4.13 -9.80 -10.68
C SER A 474 4.80 -10.77 -11.67
N ILE A 475 4.35 -12.04 -11.73
CA ILE A 475 4.80 -13.04 -12.72
C ILE A 475 4.05 -12.89 -14.04
N ASP A 476 2.80 -12.42 -13.99
CA ASP A 476 1.93 -12.33 -15.14
C ASP A 476 2.22 -11.03 -15.93
N ILE A 477 2.47 -11.16 -17.23
CA ILE A 477 2.59 -10.03 -18.15
C ILE A 477 1.33 -9.96 -19.01
N THR A 478 0.74 -8.75 -19.07
CA THR A 478 -0.35 -8.44 -19.99
C THR A 478 0.23 -7.88 -21.28
N LEU A 479 0.08 -8.60 -22.39
CA LEU A 479 0.53 -8.16 -23.73
C LEU A 479 -0.62 -7.59 -24.58
N GLU A 480 -1.86 -7.73 -24.12
CA GLU A 480 -3.07 -7.36 -24.86
C GLU A 480 -4.01 -6.50 -23.99
N GLU A 481 -5.33 -6.57 -24.18
CA GLU A 481 -6.28 -5.77 -23.43
C GLU A 481 -6.17 -6.04 -21.90
N PRO A 482 -6.02 -4.98 -21.07
CA PRO A 482 -5.99 -5.13 -19.63
C PRO A 482 -7.35 -5.58 -19.07
N PRO A 483 -7.36 -6.18 -17.87
CA PRO A 483 -8.59 -6.56 -17.20
C PRO A 483 -9.49 -5.34 -16.99
N ARG A 484 -10.80 -5.51 -17.21
CA ARG A 484 -11.77 -4.41 -17.11
C ARG A 484 -13.17 -4.87 -16.80
N VAL A 485 -13.93 -3.95 -16.20
CA VAL A 485 -15.35 -4.12 -15.96
C VAL A 485 -16.12 -3.83 -17.25
N VAL A 486 -16.51 -4.89 -17.96
CA VAL A 486 -17.34 -4.78 -19.18
C VAL A 486 -18.73 -4.24 -18.82
N LYS A 487 -19.31 -4.75 -17.73
CA LYS A 487 -20.62 -4.30 -17.23
C LYS A 487 -20.79 -4.64 -15.75
N TYR A 488 -21.31 -3.70 -14.97
CA TYR A 488 -21.65 -3.95 -13.56
C TYR A 488 -23.00 -3.31 -13.22
N SER A 489 -24.07 -4.12 -13.28
CA SER A 489 -25.44 -3.68 -12.98
C SER A 489 -26.06 -4.53 -11.88
N LYS A 490 -26.36 -3.89 -10.74
CA LYS A 490 -26.94 -4.49 -9.53
C LYS A 490 -28.07 -3.63 -8.92
N LYS A 491 -28.72 -2.74 -9.68
CA LYS A 491 -29.82 -1.92 -9.12
C LYS A 491 -31.05 -2.80 -8.88
N ALA A 492 -31.63 -2.73 -7.68
CA ALA A 492 -32.88 -3.41 -7.33
C ALA A 492 -34.06 -2.94 -8.18
#